data_AF-C1MU23-F1
#
_entry.id   AF-C1MU23-F1
#
_cell.length_a   1.000
_cell.length_b   1.000
_cell.length_c   1.000
_cell.angle_alpha   90.00
_cell.angle_beta   90.00
_cell.angle_gamma   90.00
#
_symmetry.space_group_name_H-M   'P 1'
#
loop_
_entity.id
_entity.type
_entity.pdbx_description
1 polymer ?
#
loop_
_entity_poly.entity_id
_entity_poly.type
_entity_poly.pdbx_seq_one_letter_code
_entity_poly.pdbx_strand_id
1 'polypeptide(L)'
;MDASPPSEWHSAPSPPPPATPDERRERPQPGNANVPVLVGGIAAELAATAAALAAAAIATARGDAMATTTTSRAATLERAAAVLRDAAAERWESDHKLDALSLSLVSLNALHEALSLSRDASDAAEAAHVAATTIAAKEESEENAAETEARVVEVERLRAALDEKKKTVARLEASFAAAVSRAERAGVSVRAPGSGSDSMPDGADATYQASLRLGRAAAVEELTGNLACALDAFTRSTILLLFLLSEGTRFARTGERDSDDDQRASGGGGGAMLMFEGRERVARFTCAIAGRLSACADAADVANARARKVLGSAPDEAVAAT
;
A
#
# COMPACT_ATOMS: atom_id res chain seq x y z
N MET A 1 16.55 87.28 24.84
CA MET A 1 15.52 86.34 24.37
C MET A 1 16.16 85.58 23.22
N ASP A 2 16.89 84.52 23.59
CA ASP A 2 17.58 83.62 22.66
C ASP A 2 16.59 82.61 22.09
N ALA A 3 16.65 82.40 20.78
CA ALA A 3 15.89 81.35 20.10
C ALA A 3 16.87 80.50 19.27
N SER A 4 17.33 79.40 19.87
CA SER A 4 18.03 78.31 19.17
C SER A 4 17.01 77.40 18.47
N PRO A 5 17.26 76.94 17.23
CA PRO A 5 16.48 75.87 16.63
C PRO A 5 17.03 74.48 17.02
N PRO A 6 16.20 73.43 17.10
CA PRO A 6 16.65 72.07 17.40
C PRO A 6 17.20 71.38 16.14
N SER A 7 18.38 70.79 16.28
CA SER A 7 19.03 69.93 15.31
C SER A 7 18.77 68.46 15.66
N GLU A 8 17.75 67.85 15.07
CA GLU A 8 17.57 66.39 15.07
C GLU A 8 17.18 65.93 13.65
N TRP A 9 18.19 65.63 12.84
CA TRP A 9 18.02 64.84 11.62
C TRP A 9 18.18 63.37 12.00
N HIS A 10 17.07 62.64 12.01
CA HIS A 10 17.09 61.19 12.10
C HIS A 10 17.87 60.62 10.91
N SER A 11 18.95 59.90 11.20
CA SER A 11 19.67 59.09 10.22
C SER A 11 18.74 57.98 9.71
N ALA A 12 18.43 58.00 8.42
CA ALA A 12 17.79 56.86 7.76
C ALA A 12 18.78 55.68 7.70
N PRO A 13 18.34 54.43 7.96
CA PRO A 13 19.20 53.26 7.78
C PRO A 13 19.52 53.07 6.29
N SER A 14 20.80 52.78 6.01
CA SER A 14 21.31 52.55 4.66
C SER A 14 20.62 51.35 3.99
N PRO A 15 20.35 51.39 2.68
CA PRO A 15 19.84 50.23 1.96
C PRO A 15 20.90 49.12 1.87
N PRO A 16 20.51 47.84 1.89
CA PRO A 16 21.44 46.73 1.72
C PRO A 16 22.07 46.75 0.30
N PRO A 17 23.31 46.25 0.16
CA PRO A 17 24.00 46.21 -1.13
C PRO A 17 23.28 45.27 -2.12
N PRO A 18 23.36 45.55 -3.43
CA PRO A 18 22.75 44.71 -4.46
C PRO A 18 23.42 43.32 -4.47
N ALA A 19 22.59 42.27 -4.46
CA ALA A 19 23.03 40.88 -4.56
C ALA A 19 23.82 40.66 -5.86
N THR A 20 25.01 40.10 -5.72
CA THR A 20 25.85 39.61 -6.83
C THR A 20 25.11 38.52 -7.62
N PRO A 21 25.15 38.53 -8.96
CA PRO A 21 24.49 37.52 -9.77
C PRO A 21 25.35 36.26 -9.86
N ASP A 22 25.32 35.42 -8.83
CA ASP A 22 25.87 34.06 -8.91
C ASP A 22 25.09 33.04 -8.06
N GLU A 23 23.78 32.94 -8.29
CA GLU A 23 22.96 31.80 -7.85
C GLU A 23 22.14 31.28 -9.04
N ARG A 24 22.84 30.76 -10.06
CA ARG A 24 22.21 29.85 -11.01
C ARG A 24 22.12 28.47 -10.36
N ARG A 25 20.89 28.08 -10.02
CA ARG A 25 20.39 26.70 -10.00
C ARG A 25 21.36 25.65 -9.41
N GLU A 26 21.38 25.55 -8.09
CA GLU A 26 21.55 24.23 -7.48
C GLU A 26 20.17 23.63 -7.27
N ARG A 27 19.77 22.73 -8.19
CA ARG A 27 18.73 21.75 -7.89
C ARG A 27 19.27 20.85 -6.77
N PRO A 28 18.43 20.40 -5.83
CA PRO A 28 18.82 19.30 -4.95
C PRO A 28 19.14 18.09 -5.82
N GLN A 29 20.38 17.61 -5.79
CA GLN A 29 20.69 16.28 -6.27
C GLN A 29 20.02 15.27 -5.33
N PRO A 30 19.21 14.31 -5.81
CA PRO A 30 18.83 13.18 -4.98
C PRO A 30 20.10 12.37 -4.69
N GLY A 31 20.51 12.39 -3.42
CA GLY A 31 21.59 11.55 -2.93
C GLY A 31 21.28 10.08 -3.18
N ASN A 32 22.31 9.35 -3.58
CA ASN A 32 22.38 7.89 -3.70
C ASN A 32 21.79 7.20 -2.46
N ALA A 33 20.49 6.94 -2.47
CA ALA A 33 19.89 5.88 -1.70
C ALA A 33 19.98 4.61 -2.57
N ASN A 34 20.75 3.66 -2.08
CA ASN A 34 20.94 2.31 -2.60
C ASN A 34 19.62 1.74 -3.15
N VAL A 35 19.40 1.82 -4.46
CA VAL A 35 18.22 1.25 -5.12
C VAL A 35 18.40 -0.26 -5.05
N PRO A 36 17.51 -1.03 -4.39
CA PRO A 36 17.58 -2.47 -4.52
C PRO A 36 17.35 -2.78 -6.01
N VAL A 37 18.36 -3.38 -6.64
CA VAL A 37 18.27 -3.92 -7.99
C VAL A 37 17.16 -4.96 -7.96
N LEU A 38 15.95 -4.52 -8.28
CA LEU A 38 14.78 -5.37 -8.39
C LEU A 38 14.96 -6.14 -9.70
N VAL A 39 15.45 -7.38 -9.59
CA VAL A 39 15.57 -8.34 -10.68
C VAL A 39 14.26 -8.32 -11.47
N GLY A 40 14.29 -7.95 -12.76
CA GLY A 40 13.11 -7.63 -13.57
C GLY A 40 12.03 -8.70 -13.71
N GLY A 41 12.20 -9.89 -13.13
CA GLY A 41 11.16 -10.92 -13.04
C GLY A 41 10.12 -10.67 -11.94
N ILE A 42 10.51 -10.13 -10.78
CA ILE A 42 9.58 -9.94 -9.65
C ILE A 42 8.60 -8.77 -9.87
N ALA A 43 9.00 -7.72 -10.59
CA ALA A 43 8.10 -6.62 -10.94
C ALA A 43 7.00 -7.08 -11.93
N ALA A 44 7.34 -7.92 -12.90
CA ALA A 44 6.38 -8.48 -13.85
C ALA A 44 5.43 -9.46 -13.15
N GLU A 45 5.93 -10.27 -12.21
CA GLU A 45 5.12 -11.17 -11.39
C GLU A 45 4.22 -10.42 -10.40
N LEU A 46 4.71 -9.32 -9.80
CA LEU A 46 3.91 -8.40 -8.98
C LEU A 46 2.86 -7.63 -9.80
N ALA A 47 3.18 -7.25 -11.03
CA ALA A 47 2.24 -6.61 -11.96
C ALA A 47 1.18 -7.61 -12.47
N ALA A 48 1.58 -8.84 -12.79
CA ALA A 48 0.68 -9.91 -13.20
C ALA A 48 -0.22 -10.36 -12.04
N THR A 49 0.31 -10.46 -10.82
CA THR A 49 -0.48 -10.74 -9.63
C THR A 49 -1.37 -9.55 -9.26
N ALA A 50 -0.92 -8.30 -9.40
CA ALA A 50 -1.75 -7.11 -9.18
C ALA A 50 -2.87 -6.99 -10.23
N ALA A 51 -2.59 -7.30 -11.50
CA ALA A 51 -3.59 -7.36 -12.57
C ALA A 51 -4.57 -8.53 -12.37
N ALA A 52 -4.08 -9.71 -11.96
CA ALA A 52 -4.91 -10.85 -11.61
C ALA A 52 -5.74 -10.60 -10.34
N LEU A 53 -5.19 -9.89 -9.35
CA LEU A 53 -5.90 -9.44 -8.15
C LEU A 53 -6.91 -8.35 -8.49
N ALA A 54 -6.63 -7.47 -9.45
CA ALA A 54 -7.60 -6.48 -9.93
C ALA A 54 -8.75 -7.17 -10.69
N ALA A 55 -8.45 -8.14 -11.55
CA ALA A 55 -9.46 -8.96 -12.22
C ALA A 55 -10.28 -9.80 -11.22
N ALA A 56 -9.63 -10.39 -10.21
CA ALA A 56 -10.28 -11.16 -9.15
C ALA A 56 -11.08 -10.29 -8.19
N ALA A 57 -10.66 -9.06 -7.91
CA ALA A 57 -11.42 -8.06 -7.13
C ALA A 57 -12.67 -7.60 -7.87
N ILE A 58 -12.59 -7.45 -9.19
CA ILE A 58 -13.75 -7.17 -10.06
C ILE A 58 -14.69 -8.39 -10.12
N ALA A 59 -14.15 -9.62 -10.08
CA ALA A 59 -14.94 -10.85 -10.02
C ALA A 59 -15.58 -11.10 -8.64
N THR A 60 -14.89 -10.75 -7.54
CA THR A 60 -15.46 -10.84 -6.18
C THR A 60 -16.48 -9.74 -5.90
N ALA A 61 -16.34 -8.56 -6.52
CA ALA A 61 -17.43 -7.58 -6.60
C ALA A 61 -18.68 -8.11 -7.36
N ARG A 62 -18.52 -9.19 -8.14
CA ARG A 62 -19.61 -9.95 -8.79
C ARG A 62 -20.06 -11.20 -8.02
N GLY A 63 -19.46 -11.52 -6.87
CA GLY A 63 -20.00 -12.48 -5.91
C GLY A 63 -19.62 -13.96 -6.09
N ASP A 64 -18.34 -14.30 -6.34
CA ASP A 64 -17.87 -15.70 -6.36
C ASP A 64 -16.74 -16.02 -5.34
N ALA A 65 -16.93 -17.13 -4.61
CA ALA A 65 -16.03 -17.90 -3.70
C ALA A 65 -15.65 -17.33 -2.31
N MET A 66 -15.87 -18.11 -1.22
CA MET A 66 -15.78 -17.63 0.19
C MET A 66 -14.55 -18.06 1.04
N ALA A 67 -13.75 -19.07 0.64
CA ALA A 67 -12.60 -19.54 1.45
C ALA A 67 -11.23 -19.08 0.88
N THR A 68 -11.13 -18.95 -0.45
CA THR A 68 -10.00 -18.29 -1.13
C THR A 68 -10.02 -16.77 -0.93
N THR A 69 -11.14 -16.21 -0.48
CA THR A 69 -11.30 -14.77 -0.25
C THR A 69 -10.74 -14.29 1.07
N THR A 70 -10.74 -15.07 2.17
CA THR A 70 -10.22 -14.58 3.47
C THR A 70 -8.70 -14.43 3.45
N THR A 71 -7.98 -15.44 2.97
CA THR A 71 -6.51 -15.38 2.86
C THR A 71 -6.07 -14.35 1.81
N SER A 72 -6.74 -14.26 0.65
CA SER A 72 -6.41 -13.26 -0.37
C SER A 72 -6.75 -11.83 0.07
N ARG A 73 -7.81 -11.65 0.85
CA ARG A 73 -8.18 -10.39 1.50
C ARG A 73 -7.16 -9.99 2.56
N ALA A 74 -6.72 -10.90 3.42
CA ALA A 74 -5.66 -10.64 4.40
C ALA A 74 -4.35 -10.20 3.71
N ALA A 75 -3.94 -10.88 2.63
CA ALA A 75 -2.76 -10.51 1.85
C ALA A 75 -2.90 -9.14 1.17
N THR A 76 -4.11 -8.79 0.71
CA THR A 76 -4.38 -7.47 0.11
C THR A 76 -4.33 -6.36 1.15
N LEU A 77 -4.89 -6.60 2.34
CA LEU A 77 -4.82 -5.68 3.48
C LEU A 77 -3.38 -5.47 3.96
N GLU A 78 -2.58 -6.53 4.06
CA GLU A 78 -1.16 -6.43 4.43
C GLU A 78 -0.37 -5.60 3.42
N ARG A 79 -0.56 -5.87 2.12
CA ARG A 79 0.06 -5.08 1.05
C ARG A 79 -0.39 -3.62 1.07
N ALA A 80 -1.68 -3.36 1.25
CA ALA A 80 -2.22 -2.01 1.37
C ALA A 80 -1.63 -1.28 2.58
N ALA A 81 -1.53 -1.94 3.74
CA ALA A 81 -0.91 -1.36 4.92
C ALA A 81 0.56 -0.99 4.68
N ALA A 82 1.34 -1.83 3.99
CA ALA A 82 2.71 -1.51 3.62
C ALA A 82 2.79 -0.25 2.74
N VAL A 83 1.94 -0.16 1.71
CA VAL A 83 1.90 1.02 0.82
C VAL A 83 1.43 2.28 1.57
N LEU A 84 0.43 2.16 2.43
CA LEU A 84 -0.09 3.26 3.26
C LEU A 84 0.95 3.76 4.26
N ARG A 85 1.74 2.87 4.86
CA ARG A 85 2.87 3.22 5.73
C ARG A 85 3.89 4.08 4.97
N ASP A 86 4.25 3.68 3.77
CA ASP A 86 5.22 4.41 2.97
C ASP A 86 4.65 5.76 2.51
N ALA A 87 3.38 5.80 2.09
CA ALA A 87 2.68 7.04 1.77
C ALA A 87 2.57 7.98 2.98
N ALA A 88 2.33 7.44 4.18
CA ALA A 88 2.31 8.22 5.41
C ALA A 88 3.68 8.83 5.73
N ALA A 89 4.78 8.10 5.49
CA ALA A 89 6.13 8.62 5.65
C ALA A 89 6.41 9.78 4.67
N GLU A 90 6.06 9.63 3.40
CA GLU A 90 6.19 10.71 2.40
C GLU A 90 5.42 11.97 2.81
N ARG A 91 4.20 11.80 3.36
CA ARG A 91 3.38 12.91 3.86
C ARG A 91 3.98 13.58 5.09
N TRP A 92 4.57 12.78 5.97
CA TRP A 92 5.26 13.27 7.15
C TRP A 92 6.46 14.15 6.79
N GLU A 93 7.27 13.70 5.84
CA GLU A 93 8.43 14.44 5.32
C GLU A 93 8.03 15.72 4.59
N SER A 94 6.83 15.75 3.98
CA SER A 94 6.28 16.91 3.30
C SER A 94 5.56 17.91 4.24
N ASP A 95 5.70 17.77 5.56
CA ASP A 95 5.01 18.55 6.61
C ASP A 95 3.47 18.46 6.61
N HIS A 96 2.90 17.47 5.91
CA HIS A 96 1.46 17.19 5.93
C HIS A 96 1.15 16.17 7.05
N LYS A 97 1.36 16.58 8.31
CA LYS A 97 1.32 15.68 9.48
C LYS A 97 -0.06 15.09 9.76
N LEU A 98 -1.15 15.83 9.48
CA LEU A 98 -2.52 15.34 9.63
C LEU A 98 -2.88 14.26 8.59
N ASP A 99 -2.47 14.45 7.33
CA ASP A 99 -2.59 13.43 6.28
C ASP A 99 -1.80 12.16 6.65
N ALA A 100 -0.57 12.34 7.12
CA ALA A 100 0.29 11.24 7.53
C ALA A 100 -0.32 10.45 8.71
N LEU A 101 -0.92 11.15 9.67
CA LEU A 101 -1.64 10.53 10.78
C LEU A 101 -2.87 9.77 10.28
N SER A 102 -3.67 10.36 9.38
CA SER A 102 -4.85 9.70 8.80
C SER A 102 -4.49 8.43 8.06
N LEU A 103 -3.47 8.48 7.18
CA LEU A 103 -2.96 7.30 6.48
C LEU A 103 -2.39 6.24 7.44
N SER A 104 -1.74 6.67 8.54
CA SER A 104 -1.23 5.76 9.57
C SER A 104 -2.36 5.03 10.30
N LEU A 105 -3.48 5.70 10.59
CA LEU A 105 -4.65 5.07 11.20
C LEU A 105 -5.33 4.09 10.23
N VAL A 106 -5.44 4.44 8.95
CA VAL A 106 -5.97 3.50 7.94
C VAL A 106 -5.05 2.28 7.82
N SER A 107 -3.74 2.47 7.78
CA SER A 107 -2.76 1.37 7.78
C SER A 107 -2.89 0.48 9.03
N LEU A 108 -3.12 1.08 10.20
CA LEU A 108 -3.30 0.35 11.44
C LEU A 108 -4.55 -0.53 11.41
N ASN A 109 -5.69 0.04 10.98
CA ASN A 109 -6.93 -0.72 10.90
C ASN A 109 -6.86 -1.83 9.83
N ALA A 110 -6.15 -1.59 8.71
CA ALA A 110 -5.90 -2.62 7.70
C ALA A 110 -5.10 -3.80 8.28
N LEU A 111 -4.06 -3.53 9.09
CA LEU A 111 -3.29 -4.56 9.78
C LEU A 111 -4.12 -5.29 10.84
N HIS A 112 -4.99 -4.58 11.56
CA HIS A 112 -5.89 -5.18 12.54
C HIS A 112 -6.83 -6.22 11.88
N GLU A 113 -7.48 -5.83 10.79
CA GLU A 113 -8.36 -6.74 10.03
C GLU A 113 -7.57 -7.91 9.42
N ALA A 114 -6.38 -7.64 8.85
CA ALA A 114 -5.52 -8.68 8.30
C ALA A 114 -5.10 -9.71 9.36
N LEU A 115 -4.78 -9.24 10.57
CA LEU A 115 -4.42 -10.07 11.71
C LEU A 115 -5.60 -10.92 12.18
N SER A 116 -6.80 -10.34 12.28
CA SER A 116 -8.01 -11.09 12.65
C SER A 116 -8.27 -12.23 11.66
N LEU A 117 -8.30 -11.94 10.36
CA LEU A 117 -8.52 -12.95 9.33
C LEU A 117 -7.44 -14.03 9.32
N SER A 118 -6.20 -13.66 9.62
CA SER A 118 -5.07 -14.61 9.65
C SER A 118 -5.11 -15.51 10.89
N ARG A 119 -5.60 -15.00 12.02
CA ARG A 119 -5.86 -15.81 13.23
C ARG A 119 -6.99 -16.80 12.98
N ASP A 120 -8.11 -16.34 12.42
CA ASP A 120 -9.24 -17.21 12.05
C ASP A 120 -8.79 -18.33 11.09
N ALA A 121 -7.94 -17.99 10.10
CA ALA A 121 -7.37 -18.96 9.17
C ALA A 121 -6.39 -19.94 9.83
N SER A 122 -5.61 -19.48 10.82
CA SER A 122 -4.71 -20.33 11.61
C SER A 122 -5.49 -21.29 12.49
N ASP A 123 -6.54 -20.83 13.16
CA ASP A 123 -7.39 -21.65 14.03
C ASP A 123 -8.14 -22.71 13.21
N ALA A 124 -8.63 -22.34 12.02
CA ALA A 124 -9.24 -23.30 11.09
C ALA A 124 -8.23 -24.35 10.59
N ALA A 125 -6.98 -23.96 10.30
CA ALA A 125 -5.92 -24.88 9.91
C ALA A 125 -5.52 -25.82 11.05
N GLU A 126 -5.50 -25.32 12.29
CA GLU A 126 -5.23 -26.11 13.49
C GLU A 126 -6.33 -27.14 13.72
N ALA A 127 -7.59 -26.74 13.62
CA ALA A 127 -8.74 -27.65 13.70
C ALA A 127 -8.69 -28.74 12.61
N ALA A 128 -8.31 -28.39 11.38
CA ALA A 128 -8.14 -29.35 10.29
C ALA A 128 -7.00 -30.35 10.55
N HIS A 129 -5.86 -29.87 11.06
CA HIS A 129 -4.74 -30.74 11.43
C HIS A 129 -5.12 -31.70 12.58
N VAL A 130 -5.80 -31.20 13.62
CA VAL A 130 -6.27 -32.03 14.74
C VAL A 130 -7.28 -33.07 14.27
N ALA A 131 -8.22 -32.70 13.40
CA ALA A 131 -9.17 -33.64 12.80
C ALA A 131 -8.46 -34.74 12.00
N ALA A 132 -7.53 -34.37 11.11
CA ALA A 132 -6.77 -35.32 10.29
C ALA A 132 -5.94 -36.29 11.15
N THR A 133 -5.29 -35.76 12.21
CA THR A 133 -4.51 -36.58 13.16
C THR A 133 -5.41 -37.55 13.94
N THR A 134 -6.61 -37.10 14.35
CA THR A 134 -7.57 -37.93 15.09
C THR A 134 -8.13 -39.06 14.22
N ILE A 135 -8.39 -38.79 12.94
CA ILE A 135 -8.85 -39.80 11.97
C ILE A 135 -7.74 -40.83 11.74
N ALA A 136 -6.50 -40.37 11.51
CA ALA A 136 -5.35 -41.25 11.33
C ALA A 136 -5.13 -42.19 12.54
N ALA A 137 -5.30 -41.68 13.77
CA ALA A 137 -5.15 -42.47 14.99
C ALA A 137 -6.27 -43.50 15.24
N LYS A 138 -7.48 -43.29 14.70
CA LYS A 138 -8.62 -44.21 14.87
C LYS A 138 -8.61 -45.38 13.90
N GLU A 139 -8.04 -45.17 12.72
CA GLU A 139 -8.11 -46.12 11.60
C GLU A 139 -6.83 -46.96 11.43
N GLU A 140 -5.82 -46.78 12.29
CA GLU A 140 -4.65 -47.66 12.40
C GLU A 140 -5.01 -49.12 12.78
N SER A 141 -6.29 -49.38 13.07
CA SER A 141 -6.84 -50.69 13.42
C SER A 141 -7.34 -51.52 12.22
N GLU A 142 -7.54 -50.95 11.02
CA GLU A 142 -8.11 -51.66 9.86
C GLU A 142 -7.46 -51.22 8.52
N GLU A 143 -6.68 -52.13 7.91
CA GLU A 143 -6.37 -52.25 6.46
C GLU A 143 -5.41 -51.27 5.73
N ASN A 144 -4.63 -51.87 4.79
CA ASN A 144 -3.77 -51.34 3.71
C ASN A 144 -2.67 -50.30 4.03
N ALA A 145 -1.40 -50.76 3.98
CA ALA A 145 -0.18 -49.96 4.14
C ALA A 145 -0.03 -48.77 3.16
N ALA A 146 -0.62 -48.85 1.97
CA ALA A 146 -0.58 -47.75 1.00
C ALA A 146 -1.51 -46.58 1.39
N GLU A 147 -2.63 -46.88 2.07
CA GLU A 147 -3.59 -45.87 2.50
C GLU A 147 -3.11 -45.15 3.77
N THR A 148 -2.41 -45.87 4.65
CA THR A 148 -1.76 -45.27 5.82
C THR A 148 -0.63 -44.31 5.43
N GLU A 149 0.20 -44.66 4.43
CA GLU A 149 1.27 -43.78 3.92
C GLU A 149 0.72 -42.49 3.32
N ALA A 150 -0.35 -42.56 2.51
CA ALA A 150 -0.99 -41.38 1.93
C ALA A 150 -1.56 -40.42 2.99
N ARG A 151 -2.06 -40.94 4.11
CA ARG A 151 -2.59 -40.13 5.21
C ARG A 151 -1.49 -39.46 6.03
N VAL A 152 -0.38 -40.16 6.26
CA VAL A 152 0.81 -39.55 6.89
C VAL A 152 1.28 -38.35 6.07
N VAL A 153 1.35 -38.49 4.75
CA VAL A 153 1.70 -37.39 3.84
C VAL A 153 0.73 -36.21 3.97
N GLU A 154 -0.58 -36.46 4.05
CA GLU A 154 -1.57 -35.36 4.20
C GLU A 154 -1.48 -34.67 5.58
N VAL A 155 -1.25 -35.42 6.66
CA VAL A 155 -1.03 -34.83 8.00
C VAL A 155 0.22 -33.95 8.01
N GLU A 156 1.31 -34.40 7.39
CA GLU A 156 2.53 -33.60 7.23
C GLU A 156 2.29 -32.34 6.39
N ARG A 157 1.51 -32.45 5.31
CA ARG A 157 1.14 -31.31 4.47
C ARG A 157 0.33 -30.27 5.25
N LEU A 158 -0.66 -30.71 6.03
CA LEU A 158 -1.48 -29.84 6.88
C LEU A 158 -0.65 -29.19 7.99
N ARG A 159 0.31 -29.92 8.57
CA ARG A 159 1.24 -29.37 9.56
C ARG A 159 2.13 -28.27 8.97
N ALA A 160 2.69 -28.50 7.78
CA ALA A 160 3.50 -27.51 7.09
C ALA A 160 2.69 -26.24 6.77
N ALA A 161 1.44 -26.41 6.33
CA ALA A 161 0.53 -25.29 6.08
C ALA A 161 0.18 -24.52 7.37
N LEU A 162 -0.05 -25.22 8.49
CA LEU A 162 -0.29 -24.60 9.79
C LEU A 162 0.92 -23.77 10.25
N ASP A 163 2.14 -24.31 10.11
CA ASP A 163 3.37 -23.60 10.47
C ASP A 163 3.57 -22.33 9.62
N GLU A 164 3.21 -22.36 8.33
CA GLU A 164 3.22 -21.18 7.46
C GLU A 164 2.21 -20.10 7.94
N LYS A 165 1.00 -20.52 8.32
CA LYS A 165 -0.01 -19.60 8.85
C LYS A 165 0.43 -18.97 10.18
N LYS A 166 0.99 -19.76 11.09
CA LYS A 166 1.55 -19.27 12.36
C LYS A 166 2.67 -18.25 12.14
N LYS A 167 3.58 -18.51 11.19
CA LYS A 167 4.61 -17.54 10.79
C LYS A 167 4.01 -16.23 10.25
N THR A 168 2.95 -16.33 9.46
CA THR A 168 2.24 -15.17 8.91
C THR A 168 1.59 -14.33 10.02
N VAL A 169 0.93 -14.98 10.98
CA VAL A 169 0.35 -14.31 12.15
C VAL A 169 1.43 -13.59 12.95
N ALA A 170 2.54 -14.25 13.26
CA ALA A 170 3.65 -13.62 14.00
C ALA A 170 4.24 -12.39 13.27
N ARG A 171 4.38 -12.46 11.94
CA ARG A 171 4.81 -11.32 11.11
C ARG A 171 3.83 -10.15 11.17
N LEU A 172 2.53 -10.44 11.12
CA LEU A 172 1.48 -9.43 11.21
C LEU A 172 1.41 -8.79 12.59
N GLU A 173 1.59 -9.55 13.67
CA GLU A 173 1.67 -9.03 15.04
C GLU A 173 2.83 -8.04 15.21
N ALA A 174 4.01 -8.40 14.71
CA ALA A 174 5.17 -7.50 14.72
C ALA A 174 4.91 -6.21 13.92
N SER A 175 4.28 -6.34 12.75
CA SER A 175 3.93 -5.21 11.89
C SER A 175 2.87 -4.31 12.52
N PHE A 176 1.87 -4.90 13.19
CA PHE A 176 0.82 -4.21 13.91
C PHE A 176 1.38 -3.43 15.10
N ALA A 177 2.21 -4.06 15.94
CA ALA A 177 2.86 -3.38 17.07
C ALA A 177 3.70 -2.18 16.59
N ALA A 178 4.48 -2.35 15.51
CA ALA A 178 5.24 -1.26 14.92
C ALA A 178 4.35 -0.13 14.37
N ALA A 179 3.17 -0.46 13.83
CA ALA A 179 2.19 0.52 13.36
C ALA A 179 1.55 1.30 14.51
N VAL A 180 1.17 0.63 15.61
CA VAL A 180 0.66 1.27 16.83
C VAL A 180 1.66 2.30 17.34
N SER A 181 2.92 1.91 17.57
CA SER A 181 3.93 2.83 18.08
C SER A 181 4.19 4.01 17.14
N ARG A 182 4.06 3.82 15.82
CA ARG A 182 4.18 4.91 14.84
C ARG A 182 3.00 5.87 14.92
N ALA A 183 1.77 5.35 14.98
CA ALA A 183 0.56 6.14 15.08
C ALA A 183 0.51 6.95 16.40
N GLU A 184 0.94 6.36 17.51
CA GLU A 184 1.04 7.04 18.81
C GLU A 184 2.03 8.21 18.75
N ARG A 185 3.26 7.98 18.22
CA ARG A 185 4.25 9.05 18.04
C ARG A 185 3.74 10.15 17.11
N ALA A 186 3.03 9.79 16.05
CA ALA A 186 2.43 10.75 15.14
C ALA A 186 1.34 11.58 15.84
N GLY A 187 0.46 10.93 16.61
CA GLY A 187 -0.62 11.57 17.35
C GLY A 187 -0.14 12.56 18.40
N VAL A 188 0.90 12.21 19.17
CA VAL A 188 1.54 13.13 20.13
C VAL A 188 2.09 14.37 19.42
N SER A 189 2.76 14.18 18.29
CA SER A 189 3.40 15.26 17.53
C SER A 189 2.40 16.22 16.87
N VAL A 190 1.23 15.71 16.46
CA VAL A 190 0.15 16.52 15.87
C VAL A 190 -0.62 17.32 16.94
N ARG A 191 -0.67 16.82 18.18
CA ARG A 191 -1.34 17.50 19.31
C ARG A 191 -0.51 18.66 19.90
N ALA A 192 0.72 18.88 19.42
CA ALA A 192 1.56 19.98 19.88
C ALA A 192 0.92 21.35 19.55
N PRO A 193 0.97 22.33 20.48
CA PRO A 193 0.38 23.64 20.27
C PRO A 193 1.03 24.33 19.05
N GLY A 194 0.20 24.74 18.08
CA GLY A 194 0.65 25.35 16.83
C GLY A 194 0.32 24.53 15.57
N SER A 195 -0.21 23.30 15.70
CA SER A 195 -0.89 22.65 14.58
C SER A 195 -2.20 23.39 14.33
N GLY A 196 -2.31 23.99 13.13
CA GLY A 196 -3.44 24.83 12.76
C GLY A 196 -4.79 24.13 12.88
N SER A 197 -5.86 24.91 12.76
CA SER A 197 -7.26 24.49 12.82
C SER A 197 -7.71 23.54 11.69
N ASP A 198 -6.78 22.80 11.06
CA ASP A 198 -7.10 21.88 9.98
C ASP A 198 -7.76 20.62 10.54
N SER A 199 -8.97 20.36 10.07
CA SER A 199 -9.69 19.13 10.37
C SER A 199 -8.95 17.93 9.80
N MET A 200 -8.82 16.86 10.58
CA MET A 200 -8.20 15.62 10.13
C MET A 200 -8.93 15.07 8.89
N PRO A 201 -8.21 14.80 7.79
CA PRO A 201 -8.83 14.34 6.55
C PRO A 201 -9.44 12.95 6.73
N ASP A 202 -10.53 12.69 5.99
CA ASP A 202 -11.13 11.37 5.92
C ASP A 202 -10.11 10.34 5.41
N GLY A 203 -10.04 9.18 6.06
CA GLY A 203 -9.04 8.16 5.75
C GLY A 203 -9.22 7.56 4.36
N ALA A 204 -10.45 7.42 3.88
CA ALA A 204 -10.72 6.90 2.55
C ALA A 204 -10.35 7.94 1.48
N ASP A 205 -10.67 9.23 1.68
CA ASP A 205 -10.24 10.29 0.77
C ASP A 205 -8.71 10.45 0.77
N ALA A 206 -8.05 10.47 1.93
CA ALA A 206 -6.59 10.53 2.03
C ALA A 206 -5.91 9.37 1.28
N THR A 207 -6.46 8.16 1.40
CA THR A 207 -5.99 6.98 0.66
C THR A 207 -6.22 7.11 -0.83
N TYR A 208 -7.37 7.64 -1.24
CA TYR A 208 -7.67 7.89 -2.65
C TYR A 208 -6.72 8.91 -3.26
N GLN A 209 -6.47 10.04 -2.58
CA GLN A 209 -5.50 11.03 -3.02
C GLN A 209 -4.07 10.46 -3.10
N ALA A 210 -3.66 9.64 -2.13
CA ALA A 210 -2.38 8.94 -2.16
C ALA A 210 -2.26 8.00 -3.38
N SER A 211 -3.32 7.27 -3.70
CA SER A 211 -3.35 6.40 -4.89
C SER A 211 -3.20 7.17 -6.20
N LEU A 212 -3.85 8.34 -6.33
CA LEU A 212 -3.76 9.20 -7.51
C LEU A 212 -2.37 9.85 -7.63
N ARG A 213 -1.76 10.25 -6.51
CA ARG A 213 -0.38 10.74 -6.49
C ARG A 213 0.60 9.69 -7.04
N LEU A 214 0.49 8.45 -6.56
CA LEU A 214 1.31 7.33 -7.05
C LEU A 214 1.07 7.09 -8.53
N GLY A 215 -0.19 7.09 -8.99
CA GLY A 215 -0.51 6.90 -10.41
C GLY A 215 0.04 8.02 -11.31
N ARG A 216 0.03 9.28 -10.85
CA ARG A 216 0.63 10.40 -11.58
C ARG A 216 2.16 10.30 -11.60
N ALA A 217 2.78 9.97 -10.49
CA ALA A 217 4.23 9.75 -10.42
C ALA A 217 4.66 8.61 -11.34
N ALA A 218 3.90 7.50 -11.37
CA ALA A 218 4.13 6.38 -12.27
C ALA A 218 4.10 6.79 -13.75
N ALA A 219 3.10 7.59 -14.15
CA ALA A 219 3.00 8.11 -15.52
C ALA A 219 4.18 9.02 -15.89
N VAL A 220 4.72 9.79 -14.94
CA VAL A 220 5.94 10.59 -15.16
C VAL A 220 7.14 9.68 -15.40
N GLU A 221 7.33 8.64 -14.57
CA GLU A 221 8.42 7.66 -14.74
C GLU A 221 8.30 6.85 -16.03
N GLU A 222 7.06 6.53 -16.46
CA GLU A 222 6.80 5.86 -17.74
C GLU A 222 7.26 6.75 -18.91
N LEU A 223 6.92 8.04 -18.87
CA LEU A 223 7.29 9.02 -19.90
C LEU A 223 8.79 9.33 -19.93
N THR A 224 9.49 9.24 -18.80
CA THR A 224 10.95 9.38 -18.74
C THR A 224 11.69 8.11 -19.15
N GLY A 225 10.97 7.01 -19.42
CA GLY A 225 11.53 5.72 -19.82
C GLY A 225 12.00 4.85 -18.66
N ASN A 226 11.74 5.25 -17.41
CA ASN A 226 12.06 4.49 -16.22
C ASN A 226 10.94 3.49 -15.89
N LEU A 227 10.85 2.44 -16.70
CA LEU A 227 9.76 1.46 -16.63
C LEU A 227 9.72 0.70 -15.29
N ALA A 228 10.86 0.49 -14.63
CA ALA A 228 10.92 -0.20 -13.34
C ALA A 228 10.22 0.62 -12.23
N CYS A 229 10.54 1.91 -12.12
CA CYS A 229 9.88 2.79 -11.15
C CYS A 229 8.42 3.05 -11.51
N ALA A 230 8.08 3.12 -12.81
CA ALA A 230 6.71 3.23 -13.27
C ALA A 230 5.86 2.01 -12.85
N LEU A 231 6.38 0.80 -13.06
CA LEU A 231 5.71 -0.45 -12.67
C LEU A 231 5.47 -0.53 -11.16
N ASP A 232 6.46 -0.20 -10.34
CA ASP A 232 6.31 -0.17 -8.87
C ASP A 232 5.22 0.82 -8.45
N ALA A 233 5.27 2.06 -8.95
CA ALA A 233 4.32 3.09 -8.58
C ALA A 233 2.89 2.79 -9.06
N PHE A 234 2.72 2.24 -10.27
CA PHE A 234 1.41 1.77 -10.75
C PHE A 234 0.88 0.60 -9.92
N THR A 235 1.74 -0.33 -9.51
CA THR A 235 1.37 -1.46 -8.66
C THR A 235 0.89 -0.98 -7.30
N ARG A 236 1.65 -0.09 -6.64
CA ARG A 236 1.29 0.53 -5.36
C ARG A 236 -0.02 1.31 -5.46
N SER A 237 -0.21 2.08 -6.53
CA SER A 237 -1.46 2.81 -6.79
C SER A 237 -2.67 1.85 -6.93
N THR A 238 -2.50 0.77 -7.71
CA THR A 238 -3.53 -0.25 -7.90
C THR A 238 -3.92 -0.92 -6.58
N ILE A 239 -2.94 -1.27 -5.74
CA ILE A 239 -3.18 -1.88 -4.42
C ILE A 239 -4.08 -0.98 -3.55
N LEU A 240 -3.81 0.33 -3.50
CA LEU A 240 -4.62 1.26 -2.71
C LEU A 240 -6.05 1.42 -3.26
N LEU A 241 -6.21 1.44 -4.59
CA LEU A 241 -7.52 1.52 -5.21
C LEU A 241 -8.35 0.24 -5.00
N LEU A 242 -7.71 -0.93 -5.06
CA LEU A 242 -8.36 -2.21 -4.74
C LEU A 242 -8.79 -2.25 -3.28
N PHE A 243 -7.93 -1.80 -2.37
CA PHE A 243 -8.25 -1.66 -0.96
C PHE A 243 -9.48 -0.77 -0.73
N LEU A 244 -9.58 0.36 -1.42
CA LEU A 244 -10.76 1.24 -1.34
C LEU A 244 -12.03 0.58 -1.88
N LEU A 245 -11.93 -0.21 -2.94
CA LEU A 245 -13.08 -0.94 -3.47
C LEU A 245 -13.59 -2.00 -2.49
N SER A 246 -12.68 -2.79 -1.90
CA SER A 246 -13.03 -3.88 -0.99
C SER A 246 -13.42 -3.41 0.40
N GLU A 247 -12.76 -2.37 0.93
CA GLU A 247 -12.87 -2.00 2.34
C GLU A 247 -13.22 -0.52 2.60
N GLY A 248 -13.33 0.32 1.57
CA GLY A 248 -13.48 1.77 1.72
C GLY A 248 -14.68 2.20 2.58
N THR A 249 -15.74 1.39 2.64
CA THR A 249 -16.91 1.67 3.50
C THR A 249 -16.63 1.49 4.99
N ARG A 250 -15.60 0.73 5.36
CA ARG A 250 -15.18 0.52 6.76
C ARG A 250 -14.23 1.62 7.26
N PHE A 251 -13.63 2.37 6.34
CA PHE A 251 -12.63 3.40 6.61
C PHE A 251 -13.11 4.82 6.37
N ALA A 252 -14.28 4.98 5.74
CA ALA A 252 -14.97 6.26 5.68
C ALA A 252 -15.46 6.65 7.08
N ARG A 253 -15.22 7.90 7.46
CA ARG A 253 -15.72 8.50 8.69
C ARG A 253 -17.25 8.44 8.66
N THR A 254 -17.85 7.64 9.53
CA THR A 254 -19.26 7.79 9.89
C THR A 254 -19.37 9.11 10.67
N GLY A 255 -19.41 10.24 9.97
CA GLY A 255 -20.05 11.42 10.51
C GLY A 255 -21.47 10.99 10.87
N GLU A 256 -21.83 11.13 12.15
CA GLU A 256 -23.09 10.68 12.76
C GLU A 256 -23.18 9.17 13.04
N ARG A 257 -22.49 8.73 14.11
CA ARG A 257 -22.92 7.54 14.86
C ARG A 257 -23.09 7.80 16.36
N ASP A 258 -23.32 9.07 16.71
CA ASP A 258 -23.74 9.50 18.04
C ASP A 258 -24.77 10.63 17.90
N SER A 259 -26.03 10.26 17.71
CA SER A 259 -27.21 10.91 18.29
C SER A 259 -28.40 9.97 18.12
N ASP A 260 -28.88 9.45 19.24
CA ASP A 260 -30.23 8.94 19.47
C ASP A 260 -30.58 7.49 19.09
N ASP A 261 -30.61 6.68 20.14
CA ASP A 261 -31.23 5.37 20.31
C ASP A 261 -32.76 5.32 20.05
N ASP A 262 -33.37 6.27 19.36
CA ASP A 262 -34.83 6.33 19.17
C ASP A 262 -35.24 6.47 17.70
N GLN A 263 -35.18 5.36 16.95
CA GLN A 263 -36.16 5.08 15.89
C GLN A 263 -36.06 3.63 15.40
N ARG A 264 -36.77 2.74 16.11
CA ARG A 264 -37.39 1.59 15.46
C ARG A 264 -38.33 2.10 14.37
N ALA A 265 -38.13 1.59 13.15
CA ALA A 265 -39.08 1.63 12.03
C ALA A 265 -39.37 2.99 11.38
N SER A 266 -38.50 3.43 10.46
CA SER A 266 -38.96 3.97 9.17
C SER A 266 -37.78 4.05 8.19
N GLY A 267 -38.03 3.67 6.93
CA GLY A 267 -36.99 3.58 5.90
C GLY A 267 -36.38 4.93 5.53
N GLY A 268 -35.05 4.96 5.39
CA GLY A 268 -34.29 6.13 4.95
C GLY A 268 -32.90 5.74 4.45
N GLY A 269 -32.80 5.30 3.19
CA GLY A 269 -31.56 4.90 2.52
C GLY A 269 -30.67 6.07 2.08
N GLY A 270 -30.28 6.95 3.00
CA GLY A 270 -29.46 8.13 2.69
C GLY A 270 -27.95 7.88 2.63
N GLY A 271 -27.42 6.99 3.48
CA GLY A 271 -25.97 6.76 3.59
C GLY A 271 -25.35 5.93 2.45
N ALA A 272 -26.16 5.14 1.73
CA ALA A 272 -25.67 4.30 0.63
C ALA A 272 -25.50 5.06 -0.69
N MET A 273 -26.19 6.19 -0.87
CA MET A 273 -26.28 6.87 -2.17
C MET A 273 -25.04 7.72 -2.50
N LEU A 274 -24.38 8.33 -1.50
CA LEU A 274 -23.12 9.07 -1.70
C LEU A 274 -21.91 8.14 -1.89
N MET A 275 -22.00 6.88 -1.43
CA MET A 275 -20.93 5.87 -1.57
C MET A 275 -20.87 5.25 -2.98
N PHE A 276 -21.97 5.27 -3.73
CA PHE A 276 -22.02 4.68 -5.08
C PHE A 276 -21.22 5.50 -6.10
N GLU A 277 -21.30 6.84 -6.04
CA GLU A 277 -20.52 7.73 -6.94
C GLU A 277 -19.01 7.67 -6.67
N GLY A 278 -18.62 7.57 -5.39
CA GLY A 278 -17.24 7.40 -4.99
C GLY A 278 -16.66 6.05 -5.46
N ARG A 279 -17.40 4.96 -5.24
CA ARG A 279 -16.97 3.62 -5.68
C ARG A 279 -16.87 3.49 -7.19
N GLU A 280 -17.82 4.02 -7.95
CA GLU A 280 -17.76 3.96 -9.41
C GLU A 280 -16.55 4.74 -9.94
N ARG A 281 -16.27 5.91 -9.35
CA ARG A 281 -15.07 6.69 -9.68
C ARG A 281 -13.80 5.91 -9.37
N VAL A 282 -13.68 5.35 -8.17
CA VAL A 282 -12.53 4.50 -7.78
C VAL A 282 -12.39 3.35 -8.77
N ALA A 283 -13.47 2.64 -9.11
CA ALA A 283 -13.44 1.53 -10.06
C ALA A 283 -12.94 1.93 -11.45
N ARG A 284 -13.37 3.08 -11.98
CA ARG A 284 -12.87 3.61 -13.25
C ARG A 284 -11.37 3.87 -13.20
N PHE A 285 -10.87 4.48 -12.12
CA PHE A 285 -9.44 4.69 -11.94
C PHE A 285 -8.67 3.38 -11.77
N THR A 286 -9.22 2.40 -11.07
CA THR A 286 -8.63 1.07 -10.95
C THR A 286 -8.46 0.44 -12.33
N CYS A 287 -9.51 0.44 -13.16
CA CYS A 287 -9.44 -0.11 -14.52
C CYS A 287 -8.43 0.65 -15.39
N ALA A 288 -8.42 1.98 -15.33
CA ALA A 288 -7.51 2.80 -16.11
C ALA A 288 -6.04 2.56 -15.73
N ILE A 289 -5.74 2.55 -14.42
CA ILE A 289 -4.38 2.32 -13.91
C ILE A 289 -3.93 0.88 -14.16
N ALA A 290 -4.81 -0.12 -13.96
CA ALA A 290 -4.49 -1.51 -14.28
C ALA A 290 -4.20 -1.73 -15.77
N GLY A 291 -4.97 -1.09 -16.66
CA GLY A 291 -4.70 -1.13 -18.10
C GLY A 291 -3.34 -0.52 -18.46
N ARG A 292 -2.96 0.59 -17.80
CA ARG A 292 -1.64 1.22 -17.96
C ARG A 292 -0.51 0.36 -17.39
N LEU A 293 -0.72 -0.26 -16.23
CA LEU A 293 0.23 -1.19 -15.63
C LEU A 293 0.54 -2.35 -16.59
N SER A 294 -0.49 -2.95 -17.21
CA SER A 294 -0.31 -4.02 -18.21
C SER A 294 0.50 -3.53 -19.41
N ALA A 295 0.15 -2.38 -19.98
CA ALA A 295 0.88 -1.83 -21.13
C ALA A 295 2.34 -1.49 -20.79
N CYS A 296 2.60 -1.00 -19.57
CA CYS A 296 3.95 -0.72 -19.08
C CYS A 296 4.76 -2.01 -18.89
N ALA A 297 4.12 -3.10 -18.45
CA ALA A 297 4.77 -4.40 -18.31
C ALA A 297 5.16 -4.96 -19.68
N ASP A 298 4.24 -4.91 -20.65
CA ASP A 298 4.53 -5.32 -22.04
C ASP A 298 5.68 -4.51 -22.65
N ALA A 299 5.71 -3.20 -22.40
CA ALA A 299 6.80 -2.33 -22.85
C ALA A 299 8.14 -2.69 -22.20
N ALA A 300 8.15 -3.02 -20.90
CA ALA A 300 9.35 -3.45 -20.18
C ALA A 300 9.88 -4.79 -20.71
N ASP A 301 8.99 -5.74 -21.03
CA ASP A 301 9.36 -7.03 -21.59
C ASP A 301 9.98 -6.88 -22.99
N VAL A 302 9.40 -6.03 -23.84
CA VAL A 302 9.96 -5.71 -25.15
C VAL A 302 11.34 -5.04 -25.02
N ALA A 303 11.50 -4.12 -24.06
CA ALA A 303 12.79 -3.48 -23.80
C ALA A 303 13.85 -4.49 -23.35
N ASN A 304 13.49 -5.40 -22.43
CA ASN A 304 14.35 -6.48 -21.96
C ASN A 304 14.73 -7.45 -23.09
N ALA A 305 13.78 -7.83 -23.94
CA ALA A 305 14.03 -8.69 -25.09
C ALA A 305 15.02 -8.04 -26.08
N ARG A 306 14.89 -6.73 -26.33
CA ARG A 306 15.83 -5.97 -27.16
C ARG A 306 17.22 -5.92 -26.53
N ALA A 307 17.32 -5.64 -25.24
CA ALA A 307 18.61 -5.60 -24.53
C ALA A 307 19.34 -6.94 -24.60
N ARG A 308 18.61 -8.06 -24.42
CA ARG A 308 19.17 -9.42 -24.57
C ARG A 308 19.65 -9.70 -25.99
N LYS A 309 18.93 -9.23 -27.01
CA LYS A 309 19.34 -9.40 -28.41
C LYS A 309 20.64 -8.64 -28.73
N VAL A 310 20.80 -7.44 -28.17
CA VAL A 310 22.03 -6.64 -28.32
C VAL A 310 23.21 -7.33 -27.63
N LEU A 311 23.01 -7.78 -26.39
CA LEU A 311 24.06 -8.47 -25.60
C LEU A 311 24.42 -9.86 -26.17
N GLY A 312 23.46 -10.57 -26.75
CA GLY A 312 23.69 -11.85 -27.43
C GLY A 312 24.23 -11.72 -28.86
N SER A 313 24.47 -10.50 -29.34
CA SER A 313 25.03 -10.21 -30.67
C SER A 313 26.47 -9.71 -30.65
N ALA A 314 27.16 -9.76 -29.50
CA ALA A 314 28.59 -9.48 -29.46
C ALA A 314 29.35 -10.56 -30.25
N PRO A 315 30.07 -10.23 -31.34
CA PRO A 315 30.86 -11.20 -32.07
C PRO A 315 32.09 -11.61 -31.27
N ASP A 316 32.36 -12.92 -31.23
CA ASP A 316 33.62 -13.56 -30.82
C ASP A 316 34.78 -13.20 -31.81
N GLU A 317 35.02 -11.91 -32.06
CA GLU A 317 36.21 -11.45 -32.78
C GLU A 317 37.30 -11.02 -31.80
N ALA A 318 37.81 -11.97 -31.01
CA ALA A 318 39.05 -11.78 -30.24
C ALA A 318 39.77 -13.08 -29.91
N VAL A 319 39.81 -14.07 -30.82
CA VAL A 319 40.78 -15.19 -30.73
C VAL A 319 41.29 -15.55 -32.13
N ALA A 320 41.94 -14.61 -32.80
CA ALA A 320 42.79 -14.89 -33.97
C ALA A 320 43.75 -13.74 -34.30
N ALA A 321 44.58 -13.29 -33.35
CA ALA A 321 45.81 -12.56 -33.64
C ALA A 321 46.66 -12.35 -32.38
N THR A 322 47.42 -13.37 -31.95
CA THR A 322 48.90 -13.35 -31.82
C THR A 322 49.39 -14.68 -31.24
#